data_AF-A0A925Z6R8-F1
#
_entry.id   AF-A0A925Z6R8-F1
#
_cell.length_a   1.000
_cell.length_b   1.000
_cell.length_c   1.000
_cell.angle_alpha   90.00
_cell.angle_beta   90.00
_cell.angle_gamma   90.00
#
_symmetry.space_group_name_H-M   'P 1'
#
loop_
_entity.id
_entity.type
_entity.pdbx_description
1 polymer ?
#
loop_
_entity_poly.entity_id
_entity_poly.type
_entity_poly.pdbx_seq_one_letter_code
_entity_poly.pdbx_strand_id
1 'polypeptide(L)'
;MKRGTLLILAIAALCQYTSSFAQSTRYQKTSDNPDDAINTMLSILPVDTYIPSGKYSGLSICLGASGAYGLTSRIGFEGNASTSYVSIRPGGYTQVEGGAFLNLRMREKTKNTRVILSYSRTSGVNSTTTSVSYLEVPARVKIATGLRGGLNYSSTGIKTDGIKVAAASGQLNLAGLYAGIQTTNKHLIKTQLQGESEPSPTGALFKLYADVLLYPVSSISDPFLDSKLPSGNLGGRAGILWVVAPYTKRQHPNYRAFLHRLNISTEIGSKPVEGFYIKMGAGWGLFYK
;
A
#
# COMPACT_ATOMS: atom_id res chain seq x y z
N MET A 1 -19.18 9.32 63.54
CA MET A 1 -19.24 8.59 62.25
C MET A 1 -19.54 7.12 62.51
N LYS A 2 -20.53 6.53 61.84
CA LYS A 2 -20.87 5.10 61.99
C LYS A 2 -19.77 4.25 61.35
N ARG A 3 -19.37 3.14 61.98
CA ARG A 3 -18.28 2.24 61.52
C ARG A 3 -18.42 1.82 60.04
N GLY A 4 -19.65 1.73 59.51
CA GLY A 4 -19.90 1.43 58.11
C GLY A 4 -19.46 2.50 57.12
N THR A 5 -19.49 3.79 57.48
CA THR A 5 -19.09 4.88 56.58
C THR A 5 -17.57 4.90 56.33
N LEU A 6 -16.80 4.51 57.35
CA LEU A 6 -15.33 4.45 57.29
C LEU A 6 -14.84 3.28 56.43
N LEU A 7 -15.56 2.15 56.46
CA LEU A 7 -15.29 0.99 55.62
C LEU A 7 -15.55 1.28 54.13
N ILE A 8 -16.65 1.98 53.81
CA ILE A 8 -17.00 2.36 52.44
C ILE A 8 -15.95 3.32 51.85
N LEU A 9 -15.49 4.30 52.65
CA LEU A 9 -14.43 5.22 52.23
C LEU A 9 -13.08 4.50 52.01
N ALA A 10 -12.73 3.53 52.87
CA ALA A 10 -11.52 2.75 52.71
C ALA A 10 -11.56 1.86 51.45
N ILE A 11 -12.70 1.24 51.15
CA ILE A 11 -12.88 0.43 49.93
C ILE A 11 -12.84 1.32 48.68
N ALA A 12 -13.49 2.49 48.69
CA ALA A 12 -13.44 3.45 47.59
C ALA A 12 -12.01 3.96 47.34
N ALA A 13 -11.25 4.25 48.40
CA ALA A 13 -9.85 4.63 48.31
C ALA A 13 -8.97 3.49 47.78
N LEU A 14 -9.18 2.24 48.21
CA LEU A 14 -8.48 1.08 47.65
C LEU A 14 -8.82 0.86 46.17
N CYS A 15 -10.08 1.03 45.77
CA CYS A 15 -10.50 0.94 44.38
C CYS A 15 -9.88 2.05 43.51
N GLN A 16 -9.75 3.28 44.02
CA GLN A 16 -9.05 4.37 43.33
C GLN A 16 -7.52 4.14 43.26
N TYR A 17 -6.93 3.57 44.30
CA TYR A 17 -5.50 3.27 44.35
C TYR A 17 -5.13 2.12 43.39
N THR A 18 -5.95 1.07 43.35
CA THR A 18 -5.76 -0.09 42.45
C THR A 18 -6.01 0.27 40.98
N SER A 19 -6.94 1.17 40.67
CA SER A 19 -7.13 1.69 39.31
C SER A 19 -6.00 2.62 38.86
N SER A 20 -5.26 3.25 39.78
CA SER A 20 -4.08 4.07 39.45
C SER A 20 -2.81 3.24 39.21
N PHE A 21 -2.71 2.04 39.78
CA PHE A 21 -1.57 1.11 39.59
C PHE A 21 -1.73 0.18 38.38
N ALA A 22 -2.91 0.09 37.79
CA ALA A 22 -3.15 -0.63 36.55
C ALA A 22 -2.77 0.24 35.34
N GLN A 23 -1.57 0.01 34.81
CA GLN A 23 -1.13 0.40 33.46
C GLN A 23 -0.71 1.86 33.25
N SER A 24 0.38 2.30 33.90
CA SER A 24 1.31 3.21 33.22
C SER A 24 2.49 2.39 32.70
N THR A 25 2.36 1.78 31.52
CA THR A 25 3.56 1.34 30.80
C THR A 25 4.32 2.61 30.44
N ARG A 26 5.35 2.96 31.22
CA ARG A 26 6.15 4.16 30.95
C ARG A 26 6.88 3.92 29.64
N TYR A 27 6.61 4.78 28.67
CA TYR A 27 7.28 4.78 27.39
C TYR A 27 7.99 6.12 27.21
N GLN A 28 9.10 6.10 26.49
CA GLN A 28 9.82 7.29 26.08
C GLN A 28 9.84 7.36 24.56
N LYS A 29 9.46 8.53 24.02
CA LYS A 29 9.62 8.82 22.60
C LYS A 29 11.07 9.24 22.35
N THR A 30 11.83 8.42 21.63
CA THR A 30 13.26 8.70 21.36
C THR A 30 13.46 9.43 20.03
N SER A 31 12.56 9.22 19.06
CA SER A 31 12.51 9.99 17.81
C SER A 31 11.07 10.06 17.29
N ASP A 32 10.75 11.14 16.58
CA ASP A 32 9.44 11.41 15.98
C ASP A 32 9.62 12.25 14.74
N ASN A 33 10.26 11.72 13.71
CA ASN A 33 10.56 12.48 12.51
C ASN A 33 9.98 11.78 11.27
N PRO A 34 8.94 12.34 10.63
CA PRO A 34 8.38 11.75 9.42
C PRO A 34 9.36 11.79 8.22
N ASP A 35 10.41 12.60 8.27
CA ASP A 35 11.45 12.61 7.25
C ASP A 35 12.47 11.48 7.38
N ASP A 36 12.50 10.78 8.52
CA ASP A 36 13.29 9.57 8.69
C ASP A 36 12.63 8.34 8.03
N ALA A 37 11.35 8.43 7.65
CA ALA A 37 10.69 7.39 6.85
C ALA A 37 11.30 7.34 5.44
N ILE A 38 11.41 6.13 4.88
CA ILE A 38 12.06 5.89 3.57
C ILE A 38 11.53 6.85 2.50
N ASN A 39 12.43 7.31 1.66
CA ASN A 39 12.11 8.08 0.45
C ASN A 39 12.46 7.30 -0.83
N THR A 40 13.20 6.21 -0.67
CA THR A 40 13.65 5.33 -1.73
C THR A 40 13.25 3.91 -1.41
N MET A 41 12.59 3.27 -2.36
CA MET A 41 12.06 1.93 -2.22
C MET A 41 12.22 1.15 -3.52
N LEU A 42 12.65 -0.10 -3.40
CA LEU A 42 12.47 -1.14 -4.41
C LEU A 42 11.81 -2.34 -3.75
N SER A 43 10.77 -2.85 -4.39
CA SER A 43 9.92 -3.93 -3.88
C SER A 43 9.68 -4.97 -4.95
N ILE A 44 9.57 -6.23 -4.53
CA ILE A 44 9.00 -7.29 -5.35
C ILE A 44 7.52 -7.46 -5.00
N LEU A 45 6.71 -7.73 -6.00
CA LEU A 45 5.27 -7.96 -5.91
C LEU A 45 5.01 -9.39 -6.38
N PRO A 46 5.21 -10.41 -5.52
CA PRO A 46 4.96 -11.81 -5.90
C PRO A 46 3.47 -12.13 -6.03
N VAL A 47 2.59 -11.21 -5.59
CA VAL A 47 1.16 -11.29 -5.82
C VAL A 47 0.70 -9.92 -6.32
N ASP A 48 0.38 -9.81 -7.61
CA ASP A 48 -0.31 -8.65 -8.22
C ASP A 48 -1.45 -9.19 -9.11
N THR A 49 -2.68 -9.11 -8.65
CA THR A 49 -3.85 -9.59 -9.39
C THR A 49 -4.41 -8.46 -10.24
N TYR A 50 -4.68 -8.73 -11.52
CA TYR A 50 -5.42 -7.86 -12.44
C TYR A 50 -6.75 -8.52 -12.80
N ILE A 51 -7.86 -7.84 -12.49
CA ILE A 51 -9.23 -8.31 -12.69
C ILE A 51 -9.93 -7.29 -13.61
N PRO A 52 -9.97 -7.54 -14.92
CA PRO A 52 -10.76 -6.73 -15.84
C PRO A 52 -12.24 -7.10 -15.75
N SER A 53 -13.13 -6.13 -15.90
CA SER A 53 -14.57 -6.34 -16.12
C SER A 53 -14.91 -6.46 -17.60
N GLY A 54 -13.95 -6.20 -18.49
CA GLY A 54 -14.12 -6.27 -19.93
C GLY A 54 -14.49 -7.68 -20.38
N LYS A 55 -15.44 -7.76 -21.30
CA LYS A 55 -15.93 -9.02 -21.89
C LYS A 55 -14.82 -9.85 -22.56
N TYR A 56 -13.76 -9.18 -23.01
CA TYR A 56 -12.72 -9.77 -23.85
C TYR A 56 -11.44 -10.15 -23.10
N SER A 57 -11.24 -9.63 -21.88
CA SER A 57 -9.98 -9.73 -21.13
C SER A 57 -10.10 -10.68 -19.95
N GLY A 58 -8.97 -11.30 -19.57
CA GLY A 58 -8.91 -12.31 -18.52
C GLY A 58 -8.35 -11.84 -17.19
N LEU A 59 -8.72 -12.56 -16.12
CA LEU A 59 -8.06 -12.42 -14.83
C LEU A 59 -6.61 -12.88 -14.94
N SER A 60 -5.70 -12.12 -14.36
CA SER A 60 -4.27 -12.46 -14.30
C SER A 60 -3.74 -12.34 -12.88
N ILE A 61 -2.95 -13.32 -12.46
CA ILE A 61 -2.08 -13.25 -11.30
C ILE A 61 -0.67 -12.99 -11.82
N CYS A 62 -0.09 -11.88 -11.39
CA CYS A 62 1.14 -11.33 -11.91
C CYS A 62 2.25 -11.37 -10.86
N LEU A 63 3.47 -11.44 -11.35
CA LEU A 63 4.69 -11.16 -10.62
C LEU A 63 5.21 -9.81 -11.09
N GLY A 64 5.72 -9.00 -10.16
CA GLY A 64 6.21 -7.69 -10.51
C GLY A 64 7.27 -7.13 -9.58
N ALA A 65 7.67 -5.91 -9.89
CA ALA A 65 8.52 -5.08 -9.08
C ALA A 65 8.02 -3.64 -9.15
N SER A 66 8.07 -2.95 -8.01
CA SER A 66 7.73 -1.53 -7.93
C SER A 66 8.80 -0.78 -7.16
N GLY A 67 9.00 0.48 -7.53
CA GLY A 67 9.98 1.31 -6.87
C GLY A 67 9.63 2.79 -6.92
N ALA A 68 10.19 3.51 -5.97
CA ALA A 68 10.16 4.96 -5.91
C ALA A 68 11.52 5.48 -5.47
N TYR A 69 11.94 6.62 -6.01
CA TYR A 69 13.19 7.28 -5.68
C TYR A 69 12.96 8.77 -5.48
N GLY A 70 12.97 9.23 -4.22
CA GLY A 70 12.86 10.64 -3.89
C GLY A 70 14.21 11.37 -4.04
N LEU A 71 14.38 12.13 -5.12
CA LEU A 71 15.57 12.96 -5.35
C LEU A 71 15.64 14.11 -4.34
N THR A 72 14.50 14.76 -4.06
CA THR A 72 14.36 15.80 -3.03
C THR A 72 13.07 15.57 -2.24
N SER A 73 12.78 16.43 -1.24
CA SER A 73 11.48 16.42 -0.56
C SER A 73 10.31 16.76 -1.52
N ARG A 74 10.60 17.37 -2.66
CA ARG A 74 9.60 17.80 -3.66
C ARG A 74 9.53 16.90 -4.88
N ILE A 75 10.66 16.45 -5.40
CA ILE A 75 10.75 15.73 -6.68
C ILE A 75 11.19 14.30 -6.45
N GLY A 76 10.54 13.36 -7.14
CA GLY A 76 11.00 11.98 -7.20
C GLY A 76 10.49 11.24 -8.42
N PHE A 77 10.97 10.02 -8.57
CA PHE A 77 10.65 9.10 -9.65
C PHE A 77 9.94 7.88 -9.09
N GLU A 78 9.15 7.24 -9.94
CA GLU A 78 8.47 5.99 -9.61
C GLU A 78 8.39 5.09 -10.82
N GLY A 79 8.29 3.79 -10.57
CA GLY A 79 8.12 2.81 -11.61
C GLY A 79 7.45 1.55 -11.08
N ASN A 80 6.77 0.86 -11.98
CA ASN A 80 6.15 -0.42 -11.71
C ASN A 80 6.26 -1.29 -12.96
N ALA A 81 6.64 -2.54 -12.79
CA ALA A 81 6.62 -3.54 -13.85
C ALA A 81 5.95 -4.79 -13.31
N SER A 82 4.96 -5.32 -14.01
CA SER A 82 4.37 -6.61 -13.69
C SER A 82 4.05 -7.40 -14.94
N THR A 83 4.12 -8.73 -14.81
CA THR A 83 3.82 -9.67 -15.88
C THR A 83 3.07 -10.87 -15.33
N SER A 84 2.13 -11.40 -16.09
CA SER A 84 1.35 -12.56 -15.68
C SER A 84 2.22 -13.78 -15.45
N TYR A 85 2.01 -14.40 -14.31
CA TYR A 85 2.48 -15.74 -14.00
C TYR A 85 1.39 -16.77 -14.32
N VAL A 86 0.13 -16.44 -14.00
CA VAL A 86 -1.05 -17.26 -14.33
C VAL A 86 -2.13 -16.36 -14.91
N SER A 87 -2.80 -16.82 -15.97
CA SER A 87 -3.94 -16.09 -16.56
C SER A 87 -5.10 -17.03 -16.83
N ILE A 88 -6.29 -16.62 -16.41
CA ILE A 88 -7.55 -17.34 -16.61
C ILE A 88 -8.31 -16.63 -17.73
N ARG A 89 -8.23 -17.18 -18.95
CA ARG A 89 -8.96 -16.79 -20.20
C ARG A 89 -9.04 -15.27 -20.49
N PRO A 90 -8.50 -14.75 -21.60
CA PRO A 90 -7.46 -15.23 -22.50
C PRO A 90 -6.18 -14.39 -22.36
N GLY A 91 -5.03 -15.04 -22.51
CA GLY A 91 -3.72 -14.39 -22.63
C GLY A 91 -3.22 -13.66 -21.38
N GLY A 92 -1.91 -13.36 -21.40
CA GLY A 92 -1.21 -12.70 -20.31
C GLY A 92 -1.52 -11.21 -20.21
N TYR A 93 -1.21 -10.66 -19.04
CA TYR A 93 -1.19 -9.25 -18.73
C TYR A 93 0.25 -8.86 -18.44
N THR A 94 0.73 -7.83 -19.11
CA THR A 94 2.03 -7.22 -18.81
C THR A 94 1.82 -5.73 -18.70
N GLN A 95 2.39 -5.10 -17.68
CA GLN A 95 2.36 -3.67 -17.49
C GLN A 95 3.75 -3.16 -17.14
N VAL A 96 4.15 -2.06 -17.76
CA VAL A 96 5.32 -1.29 -17.38
C VAL A 96 4.92 0.18 -17.26
N GLU A 97 5.29 0.79 -16.16
CA GLU A 97 5.03 2.19 -15.85
C GLU A 97 6.31 2.83 -15.33
N GLY A 98 6.58 4.04 -15.79
CA GLY A 98 7.66 4.87 -15.29
C GLY A 98 7.23 6.33 -15.29
N GLY A 99 7.52 7.06 -14.21
CA GLY A 99 7.11 8.45 -14.11
C GLY A 99 7.83 9.22 -13.02
N ALA A 100 7.36 10.44 -12.81
CA ALA A 100 7.86 11.38 -11.82
C ALA A 100 6.71 12.03 -11.05
N PHE A 101 7.02 12.49 -9.85
CA PHE A 101 6.08 13.23 -9.02
C PHE A 101 6.71 14.51 -8.46
N LEU A 102 5.85 15.51 -8.26
CA LEU A 102 6.16 16.83 -7.72
C LEU A 102 5.22 17.16 -6.56
N ASN A 103 5.74 17.14 -5.33
CA ASN A 103 5.00 17.57 -4.14
C ASN A 103 4.92 19.10 -4.11
N LEU A 104 3.71 19.62 -4.31
CA LEU A 104 3.42 21.05 -4.32
C LEU A 104 3.22 21.62 -2.91
N ARG A 105 2.60 20.82 -2.04
CA ARG A 105 2.24 21.23 -0.68
C ARG A 105 2.68 20.19 0.32
N MET A 106 3.41 20.62 1.34
CA MET A 106 3.79 19.79 2.48
C MET A 106 3.22 20.41 3.76
N ARG A 107 2.63 19.57 4.62
CA ARG A 107 2.09 19.95 5.92
C ARG A 107 2.43 18.88 6.94
N GLU A 108 2.60 19.30 8.19
CA GLU A 108 2.77 18.38 9.31
C GLU A 108 1.57 18.50 10.24
N LYS A 109 1.13 17.36 10.78
CA LYS A 109 0.11 17.29 11.82
C LYS A 109 0.45 16.21 12.82
N THR A 110 0.02 16.39 14.06
CA THR A 110 0.14 15.34 15.08
C THR A 110 -1.08 14.42 14.99
N LYS A 111 -0.86 13.10 14.98
CA LYS A 111 -1.93 12.09 15.03
C LYS A 111 -1.52 10.98 16.01
N ASN A 112 -2.49 10.46 16.76
CA ASN A 112 -2.26 9.28 17.59
C ASN A 112 -2.01 8.05 16.69
N THR A 113 -0.85 7.42 16.87
CA THR A 113 -0.44 6.19 16.20
C THR A 113 -0.42 5.07 17.22
N ARG A 114 -1.00 3.92 16.86
CA ARG A 114 -0.97 2.72 17.69
C ARG A 114 0.39 2.05 17.59
N VAL A 115 1.07 1.92 18.71
CA VAL A 115 2.29 1.14 18.88
C VAL A 115 1.89 -0.17 19.53
N ILE A 116 2.16 -1.30 18.87
CA ILE A 116 1.87 -2.63 19.40
C ILE A 116 2.93 -2.97 20.45
N LEU A 117 2.50 -3.17 21.68
CA LEU A 117 3.37 -3.50 22.82
C LEU A 117 3.58 -5.01 22.92
N SER A 118 2.54 -5.79 22.68
CA SER A 118 2.61 -7.24 22.69
C SER A 118 1.56 -7.85 21.77
N TYR A 119 1.96 -8.94 21.13
CA TYR A 119 1.11 -9.78 20.32
C TYR A 119 1.22 -11.21 20.85
N SER A 120 0.12 -11.78 21.31
CA SER A 120 0.04 -13.19 21.66
C SER A 120 -1.08 -13.85 20.86
N ARG A 121 -0.76 -14.99 20.28
CA ARG A 121 -1.71 -15.84 19.55
C ARG A 121 -1.69 -17.22 20.18
N THR A 122 -2.79 -17.60 20.79
CA THR A 122 -2.99 -18.96 21.28
C THR A 122 -4.00 -19.64 20.37
N SER A 123 -3.53 -20.61 19.59
CA SER A 123 -4.40 -21.44 18.75
C SER A 123 -4.72 -22.73 19.50
N GLY A 124 -5.99 -22.88 19.88
CA GLY A 124 -6.58 -24.14 20.34
C GLY A 124 -7.27 -24.90 19.20
N VAL A 125 -7.73 -26.11 19.49
CA VAL A 125 -8.34 -27.04 18.51
C VAL A 125 -9.58 -26.45 17.83
N ASN A 126 -10.36 -25.59 18.52
CA ASN A 126 -11.60 -25.00 18.01
C ASN A 126 -11.62 -23.45 18.04
N SER A 127 -10.57 -22.78 18.53
CA SER A 127 -10.54 -21.32 18.60
C SER A 127 -9.12 -20.78 18.56
N THR A 128 -8.93 -19.65 17.88
CA THR A 128 -7.69 -18.88 17.93
C THR A 128 -7.97 -17.59 18.68
N THR A 129 -7.39 -17.44 19.87
CA THR A 129 -7.47 -16.21 20.66
C THR A 129 -6.25 -15.35 20.34
N THR A 130 -6.50 -14.13 19.85
CA THR A 130 -5.46 -13.14 19.56
C THR A 130 -5.58 -12.01 20.56
N SER A 131 -4.53 -11.76 21.35
CA SER A 131 -4.44 -10.63 22.26
C SER A 131 -3.41 -9.64 21.73
N VAL A 132 -3.85 -8.41 21.49
CA VAL A 132 -3.00 -7.30 21.02
C VAL A 132 -3.07 -6.20 22.05
N SER A 133 -1.96 -5.97 22.76
CA SER A 133 -1.81 -4.78 23.59
C SER A 133 -1.22 -3.66 22.74
N TYR A 134 -1.83 -2.49 22.77
CA TYR A 134 -1.36 -1.32 22.04
C TYR A 134 -1.40 -0.07 22.91
N LEU A 135 -0.51 0.85 22.61
CA LEU A 135 -0.45 2.18 23.18
C LEU A 135 -0.66 3.20 22.08
N GLU A 136 -1.53 4.18 22.33
CA GLU A 136 -1.68 5.32 21.42
C GLU A 136 -0.64 6.38 21.76
N VAL A 137 0.28 6.62 20.82
CA VAL A 137 1.36 7.61 20.97
C VAL A 137 1.15 8.72 19.94
N PRO A 138 1.12 10.00 20.34
CA PRO A 138 1.03 11.10 19.40
C PRO A 138 2.31 11.14 18.55
N ALA A 139 2.17 11.04 17.23
CA ALA A 139 3.26 11.05 16.26
C ALA A 139 3.08 12.18 15.24
N ARG A 140 4.20 12.74 14.76
CA ARG A 140 4.22 13.72 13.65
C ARG A 140 4.00 13.00 12.33
N VAL A 141 2.98 13.42 11.60
CA VAL A 141 2.62 12.91 10.28
C VAL A 141 2.87 14.00 9.25
N LYS A 142 3.69 13.71 8.25
CA LYS A 142 3.91 14.58 7.11
C LYS A 142 2.96 14.19 5.98
N ILE A 143 2.22 15.17 5.49
CA ILE A 143 1.29 15.07 4.37
C ILE A 143 1.89 15.86 3.21
N ALA A 144 2.15 15.20 2.10
CA ALA A 144 2.61 15.81 0.87
C ALA A 144 1.55 15.61 -0.22
N THR A 145 1.02 16.69 -0.78
CA THR A 145 0.09 16.66 -1.92
C THR A 145 0.79 17.25 -3.13
N GLY A 146 0.61 16.61 -4.28
CA GLY A 146 1.36 16.94 -5.47
C GLY A 146 0.75 16.42 -6.76
N LEU A 147 1.50 16.62 -7.83
CA LEU A 147 1.22 16.10 -9.16
C LEU A 147 2.09 14.88 -9.42
N ARG A 148 1.61 13.97 -10.27
CA ARG A 148 2.39 12.88 -10.82
C ARG A 148 2.09 12.71 -12.30
N GLY A 149 3.05 12.15 -13.04
CA GLY A 149 2.84 11.81 -14.43
C GLY A 149 3.98 10.98 -15.00
N GLY A 150 3.71 10.32 -16.11
CA GLY A 150 4.68 9.42 -16.72
C GLY A 150 4.13 8.66 -17.91
N LEU A 151 4.84 7.59 -18.26
CA LEU A 151 4.53 6.68 -19.35
C LEU A 151 3.91 5.41 -18.78
N ASN A 152 2.92 4.87 -19.50
CA ASN A 152 2.29 3.59 -19.20
C ASN A 152 2.25 2.76 -20.48
N TYR A 153 2.74 1.53 -20.37
CA TYR A 153 2.58 0.48 -21.36
C TYR A 153 1.84 -0.69 -20.72
N SER A 154 0.80 -1.19 -21.37
CA SER A 154 0.18 -2.45 -21.00
C SER A 154 -0.16 -3.30 -22.20
N SER A 155 0.07 -4.61 -22.07
CA SER A 155 -0.31 -5.64 -23.03
C SER A 155 -1.27 -6.59 -22.34
N THR A 156 -2.46 -6.79 -22.91
CA THR A 156 -3.50 -7.65 -22.35
C THR A 156 -3.99 -8.61 -23.41
N GLY A 157 -4.07 -9.90 -23.06
CA GLY A 157 -4.71 -10.89 -23.90
C GLY A 157 -6.21 -10.64 -24.05
N ILE A 158 -6.71 -10.75 -25.27
CA ILE A 158 -8.12 -10.56 -25.61
C ILE A 158 -8.65 -11.70 -26.48
N LYS A 159 -9.94 -12.00 -26.36
CA LYS A 159 -10.63 -13.01 -27.18
C LYS A 159 -12.10 -12.64 -27.33
N THR A 160 -12.62 -12.78 -28.54
CA THR A 160 -14.06 -12.61 -28.80
C THR A 160 -14.88 -13.83 -28.42
N ASP A 161 -16.11 -13.58 -28.01
CA ASP A 161 -17.13 -14.62 -27.87
C ASP A 161 -17.51 -15.19 -29.24
N GLY A 162 -17.21 -16.46 -29.46
CA GLY A 162 -17.58 -17.24 -30.63
C GLY A 162 -17.43 -18.74 -30.35
N ILE A 163 -18.05 -19.59 -31.18
CA ILE A 163 -17.80 -21.05 -31.18
C ILE A 163 -16.28 -21.26 -31.29
N LYS A 164 -15.68 -22.21 -30.56
CA LYS A 164 -14.21 -22.39 -30.44
C LYS A 164 -13.40 -22.30 -31.74
N VAL A 165 -14.02 -22.57 -32.89
CA VAL A 165 -13.43 -22.54 -34.24
C VAL A 165 -13.42 -21.12 -34.87
N ALA A 166 -14.26 -20.19 -34.41
CA ALA A 166 -14.41 -18.82 -34.90
C ALA A 166 -13.99 -17.74 -33.87
N ALA A 167 -13.46 -18.14 -32.71
CA ALA A 167 -13.05 -17.20 -31.67
C ALA A 167 -11.65 -16.65 -31.98
N ALA A 168 -11.59 -15.43 -32.50
CA ALA A 168 -10.36 -14.67 -32.67
C ALA A 168 -9.72 -14.35 -31.32
N SER A 169 -8.39 -14.51 -31.23
CA SER A 169 -7.60 -14.22 -30.04
C SER A 169 -6.38 -13.38 -30.41
N GLY A 170 -6.10 -12.37 -29.61
CA GLY A 170 -4.98 -11.48 -29.86
C GLY A 170 -4.44 -10.84 -28.59
N GLN A 171 -3.50 -9.93 -28.77
CA GLN A 171 -3.00 -9.03 -27.73
C GLN A 171 -3.45 -7.61 -28.06
N LEU A 172 -3.99 -6.94 -27.04
CA LEU A 172 -4.22 -5.51 -27.03
C LEU A 172 -3.01 -4.85 -26.37
N ASN A 173 -2.27 -4.05 -27.13
CA ASN A 173 -1.20 -3.22 -26.59
C ASN A 173 -1.69 -1.78 -26.49
N LEU A 174 -1.49 -1.19 -25.32
CA LEU A 174 -1.80 0.19 -25.01
C LEU A 174 -0.51 0.87 -24.56
N ALA A 175 -0.09 1.92 -25.25
CA ALA A 175 1.04 2.75 -24.86
C ALA A 175 0.59 4.21 -24.76
N GLY A 176 0.96 4.87 -23.67
CA GLY A 176 0.43 6.20 -23.39
C GLY A 176 1.05 6.93 -22.22
N LEU A 177 0.39 8.03 -21.89
CA LEU A 177 0.75 8.95 -20.82
C LEU A 177 -0.26 8.83 -19.68
N TYR A 178 0.20 9.08 -18.46
CA TYR A 178 -0.69 9.38 -17.35
C TYR A 178 -0.29 10.70 -16.69
N ALA A 179 -1.29 11.40 -16.18
CA ALA A 179 -1.11 12.60 -15.38
C ALA A 179 -2.18 12.67 -14.30
N GLY A 180 -1.80 13.07 -13.10
CA GLY A 180 -2.69 12.98 -11.96
C GLY A 180 -2.23 13.72 -10.73
N ILE A 181 -3.01 13.53 -9.67
CA ILE A 181 -2.74 14.07 -8.34
C ILE A 181 -2.37 12.93 -7.41
N GLN A 182 -1.51 13.23 -6.43
CA GLN A 182 -1.19 12.30 -5.36
C GLN A 182 -1.19 12.99 -4.00
N THR A 183 -1.50 12.22 -2.96
CA THR A 183 -1.29 12.60 -1.56
C THR A 183 -0.57 11.48 -0.84
N THR A 184 0.56 11.80 -0.22
CA THR A 184 1.38 10.88 0.57
C THR A 184 1.35 11.31 2.03
N ASN A 185 0.95 10.40 2.91
CA ASN A 185 1.01 10.53 4.35
C ASN A 185 2.12 9.61 4.86
N LYS A 186 3.12 10.15 5.55
CA LYS A 186 4.20 9.35 6.15
C LYS A 186 4.45 9.75 7.59
N HIS A 187 4.82 8.76 8.39
CA HIS A 187 5.28 8.97 9.76
C HIS A 187 6.24 7.86 10.17
N LEU A 188 7.17 8.21 11.06
CA LEU A 188 8.06 7.27 11.71
C LEU A 188 8.32 7.77 13.13
N ILE A 189 7.97 6.94 14.11
CA ILE A 189 8.19 7.19 15.53
C ILE A 189 9.05 6.07 16.09
N LYS A 190 9.99 6.41 16.97
CA LYS A 190 10.75 5.44 17.77
C LYS A 190 10.32 5.54 19.21
N THR A 191 9.87 4.43 19.76
CA THR A 191 9.39 4.33 21.14
C THR A 191 10.22 3.32 21.89
N GLN A 192 10.72 3.71 23.06
CA GLN A 192 11.41 2.83 24.00
C GLN A 192 10.48 2.53 25.16
N LEU A 193 10.23 1.24 25.41
CA LEU A 193 9.46 0.78 26.55
C LEU A 193 10.39 0.65 27.77
N GLN A 194 9.85 0.89 28.96
CA GLN A 194 10.60 0.71 30.19
C GLN A 194 11.05 -0.76 30.33
N GLY A 195 12.36 -0.98 30.47
CA GLY A 195 12.96 -2.32 30.55
C GLY A 195 13.47 -2.87 29.21
N GLU A 196 13.17 -2.22 28.08
CA GLU A 196 13.78 -2.56 26.80
C GLU A 196 15.05 -1.75 26.56
N SER A 197 16.11 -2.43 26.11
CA SER A 197 17.40 -1.81 25.83
C SER A 197 17.40 -0.98 24.54
N GLU A 198 16.52 -1.28 23.60
CA GLU A 198 16.47 -0.64 22.28
C GLU A 198 15.11 -0.03 21.97
N PRO A 199 15.06 1.14 21.30
CA PRO A 199 13.81 1.72 20.84
C PRO A 199 13.26 0.99 19.60
N SER A 200 11.97 0.70 19.60
CA SER A 200 11.26 0.08 18.48
C SER A 200 10.67 1.14 17.53
N PRO A 201 10.99 1.13 16.22
CA PRO A 201 10.38 2.01 15.25
C PRO A 201 9.00 1.50 14.80
N THR A 202 8.03 2.39 14.81
CA THR A 202 6.70 2.19 14.22
C THR A 202 6.46 3.27 13.17
N GLY A 203 5.97 2.89 12.01
CA GLY A 203 5.67 3.84 10.96
C GLY A 203 4.85 3.24 9.84
N ALA A 204 4.27 4.12 9.03
CA ALA A 204 3.61 3.77 7.79
C ALA A 204 3.76 4.89 6.77
N LEU A 205 3.83 4.51 5.50
CA LEU A 205 3.67 5.40 4.36
C LEU A 205 2.40 4.98 3.63
N PHE A 206 1.49 5.92 3.46
CA PHE A 206 0.25 5.74 2.74
C PHE A 206 0.20 6.76 1.59
N LYS A 207 0.03 6.29 0.37
CA LYS A 207 -0.11 7.11 -0.83
C LYS A 207 -1.47 6.85 -1.44
N LEU A 208 -2.21 7.91 -1.73
CA LEU A 208 -3.43 7.91 -2.53
C LEU A 208 -3.13 8.68 -3.82
N TYR A 209 -3.60 8.20 -4.97
CA TYR A 209 -3.47 8.90 -6.23
C TYR A 209 -4.71 8.73 -7.10
N ALA A 210 -4.88 9.67 -8.03
CA ALA A 210 -5.87 9.61 -9.10
C ALA A 210 -5.26 10.19 -10.37
N ASP A 211 -5.31 9.43 -11.46
CA ASP A 211 -4.67 9.75 -12.73
C ASP A 211 -5.69 9.68 -13.87
N VAL A 212 -5.53 10.58 -14.83
CA VAL A 212 -6.10 10.48 -16.18
C VAL A 212 -5.08 9.76 -17.06
N LEU A 213 -5.57 8.85 -17.89
CA LEU A 213 -4.77 8.02 -18.79
C LEU A 213 -5.08 8.41 -20.24
N LEU A 214 -4.05 8.65 -21.05
CA LEU A 214 -4.16 8.92 -22.47
C LEU A 214 -3.33 7.90 -23.26
N TYR A 215 -4.00 7.05 -24.03
CA TYR A 215 -3.42 6.00 -24.87
C TYR A 215 -3.56 6.38 -26.34
N PRO A 216 -2.64 7.19 -26.90
CA PRO A 216 -2.67 7.53 -28.32
C PRO A 216 -2.27 6.34 -29.21
N VAL A 217 -1.57 5.35 -28.65
CA VAL A 217 -1.16 4.15 -29.36
C VAL A 217 -1.92 2.97 -28.77
N SER A 218 -2.89 2.48 -29.53
CA SER A 218 -3.55 1.20 -29.30
C SER A 218 -3.34 0.32 -30.52
N SER A 219 -2.80 -0.88 -30.34
CA SER A 219 -2.70 -1.87 -31.41
C SER A 219 -3.36 -3.16 -30.97
N ILE A 220 -4.18 -3.73 -31.84
CA ILE A 220 -4.72 -5.07 -31.67
C ILE A 220 -4.03 -5.98 -32.67
N SER A 221 -3.42 -7.06 -32.19
CA SER A 221 -2.62 -7.95 -33.04
C SER A 221 -3.44 -8.68 -34.13
N ASP A 222 -4.76 -8.76 -33.95
CA ASP A 222 -5.68 -9.44 -34.86
C ASP A 222 -6.57 -8.40 -35.59
N PRO A 223 -6.43 -8.22 -36.91
CA PRO A 223 -7.21 -7.26 -37.69
C PRO A 223 -8.74 -7.46 -37.60
N PHE A 224 -9.20 -8.69 -37.36
CA PHE A 224 -10.63 -8.95 -37.17
C PHE A 224 -11.14 -8.33 -35.87
N LEU A 225 -10.35 -8.42 -34.79
CA LEU A 225 -10.66 -7.84 -33.49
C LEU A 225 -10.65 -6.30 -33.53
N ASP A 226 -9.73 -5.71 -34.29
CA ASP A 226 -9.60 -4.26 -34.45
C ASP A 226 -10.90 -3.59 -34.92
N SER A 227 -11.59 -4.21 -35.89
CA SER A 227 -12.86 -3.70 -36.42
C SER A 227 -14.07 -3.83 -35.47
N LYS A 228 -13.94 -4.58 -34.38
CA LYS A 228 -15.05 -4.93 -33.46
C LYS A 228 -14.94 -4.27 -32.09
N LEU A 229 -13.79 -3.69 -31.76
CA LEU A 229 -13.52 -3.13 -30.45
C LEU A 229 -13.76 -1.60 -30.44
N PRO A 230 -14.33 -1.06 -29.34
CA PRO A 230 -14.63 0.36 -29.26
C PRO A 230 -13.33 1.18 -29.28
N SER A 231 -13.25 2.14 -30.21
CA SER A 231 -12.14 3.09 -30.27
C SER A 231 -12.21 4.08 -29.11
N GLY A 232 -11.09 4.27 -28.42
CA GLY A 232 -10.97 5.28 -27.38
C GLY A 232 -9.53 5.40 -26.92
N ASN A 233 -9.17 6.61 -26.48
CA ASN A 233 -7.81 6.89 -26.04
C ASN A 233 -7.78 7.35 -24.58
N LEU A 234 -8.93 7.51 -23.94
CA LEU A 234 -9.03 8.05 -22.59
C LEU A 234 -9.38 6.96 -21.57
N GLY A 235 -8.69 7.01 -20.45
CA GLY A 235 -8.97 6.21 -19.27
C GLY A 235 -8.75 7.03 -18.00
N GLY A 236 -9.00 6.40 -16.87
CA GLY A 236 -8.76 6.99 -15.58
C GLY A 236 -8.53 5.92 -14.54
N ARG A 237 -7.79 6.25 -13.48
CA ARG A 237 -7.55 5.32 -12.38
C ARG A 237 -7.41 6.06 -11.06
N ALA A 238 -7.66 5.35 -9.99
CA ALA A 238 -7.34 5.78 -8.64
C ALA A 238 -6.76 4.59 -7.87
N GLY A 239 -5.80 4.86 -7.00
CA GLY A 239 -5.17 3.79 -6.25
C GLY A 239 -4.57 4.23 -4.94
N ILE A 240 -4.30 3.22 -4.12
CA ILE A 240 -3.65 3.32 -2.84
C ILE A 240 -2.39 2.47 -2.82
N LEU A 241 -1.37 2.95 -2.13
CA LEU A 241 -0.18 2.20 -1.76
C LEU A 241 0.03 2.38 -0.26
N TRP A 242 0.14 1.27 0.46
CA TRP A 242 0.41 1.25 1.88
C TRP A 242 1.68 0.44 2.16
N VAL A 243 2.70 1.12 2.65
CA VAL A 243 3.96 0.54 3.10
C VAL A 243 3.94 0.46 4.62
N VAL A 244 4.01 -0.76 5.13
CA VAL A 244 4.13 -1.04 6.56
C VAL A 244 5.61 -1.06 6.95
N ALA A 245 5.94 -0.42 8.06
CA ALA A 245 7.32 -0.33 8.56
C ALA A 245 8.30 0.30 7.54
N PRO A 246 8.11 1.58 7.14
CA PRO A 246 8.92 2.29 6.16
C PRO A 246 10.26 2.77 6.77
N TYR A 247 11.08 1.86 7.29
CA TYR A 247 12.37 2.16 7.91
C TYR A 247 13.48 1.18 7.47
N THR A 248 14.73 1.63 7.60
CA THR A 248 15.93 0.91 7.15
C THR A 248 16.52 0.01 8.23
N LYS A 249 17.40 -0.94 7.86
CA LYS A 249 18.15 -1.77 8.83
C LYS A 249 19.01 -0.92 9.78
N ARG A 250 19.50 0.24 9.33
CA ARG A 250 20.26 1.17 10.18
C ARG A 250 19.40 1.74 11.31
N GLN A 251 18.09 1.86 11.10
CA GLN A 251 17.17 2.38 12.09
C GLN A 251 16.68 1.31 13.08
N HIS A 252 16.88 0.01 12.78
CA HIS A 252 16.58 -1.12 13.67
C HIS A 252 17.45 -2.34 13.32
N PRO A 253 18.57 -2.59 14.04
CA PRO A 253 19.54 -3.65 13.70
C PRO A 253 18.97 -5.07 13.82
N ASN A 254 18.09 -5.32 14.80
CA ASN A 254 17.46 -6.62 15.08
C ASN A 254 16.27 -6.95 14.14
N TYR A 255 16.42 -6.55 12.88
CA TYR A 255 15.39 -6.54 11.84
C TYR A 255 15.00 -7.93 11.34
N ARG A 256 13.73 -8.35 11.52
CA ARG A 256 13.17 -9.57 10.89
C ARG A 256 12.39 -9.20 9.63
N ALA A 257 12.87 -9.62 8.46
CA ALA A 257 12.45 -9.09 7.17
C ALA A 257 11.07 -9.54 6.63
N PHE A 258 10.42 -10.54 7.24
CA PHE A 258 9.28 -11.20 6.59
C PHE A 258 7.93 -10.47 6.74
N LEU A 259 7.63 -9.85 7.89
CA LEU A 259 6.40 -9.03 8.06
C LEU A 259 6.68 -7.52 7.99
N HIS A 260 7.96 -7.14 8.12
CA HIS A 260 8.42 -5.76 8.07
C HIS A 260 8.84 -5.46 6.62
N ARG A 261 8.34 -4.35 6.02
CA ARG A 261 8.39 -4.00 4.57
C ARG A 261 7.28 -4.58 3.69
N LEU A 262 6.15 -4.95 4.29
CA LEU A 262 4.98 -5.31 3.51
C LEU A 262 4.45 -4.06 2.78
N ASN A 263 4.24 -4.19 1.48
CA ASN A 263 3.66 -3.20 0.60
C ASN A 263 2.35 -3.74 0.07
N ILE A 264 1.26 -3.03 0.31
CA ILE A 264 -0.06 -3.37 -0.19
C ILE A 264 -0.47 -2.29 -1.17
N SER A 265 -0.87 -2.68 -2.36
CA SER A 265 -1.37 -1.75 -3.38
C SER A 265 -2.73 -2.18 -3.88
N THR A 266 -3.64 -1.22 -4.07
CA THR A 266 -4.91 -1.46 -4.74
C THR A 266 -5.13 -0.34 -5.73
N GLU A 267 -5.54 -0.65 -6.95
CA GLU A 267 -5.86 0.30 -8.00
C GLU A 267 -7.20 -0.09 -8.61
N ILE A 268 -8.06 0.89 -8.86
CA ILE A 268 -9.26 0.72 -9.68
C ILE A 268 -9.15 1.69 -10.84
N GLY A 269 -9.67 1.32 -12.00
CA GLY A 269 -9.63 2.22 -13.14
C GLY A 269 -10.48 1.75 -14.29
N SER A 270 -10.41 2.51 -15.36
CA SER A 270 -10.98 2.20 -16.64
C SER A 270 -9.97 2.55 -17.72
N LYS A 271 -9.77 1.63 -18.67
CA LYS A 271 -8.96 1.85 -19.86
C LYS A 271 -9.82 1.69 -21.11
N PRO A 272 -9.44 2.31 -22.23
CA PRO A 272 -10.09 2.03 -23.50
C PRO A 272 -10.05 0.54 -23.81
N VAL A 273 -11.11 0.02 -24.41
CA VAL A 273 -11.27 -1.39 -24.83
C VAL A 273 -11.36 -2.40 -23.67
N GLU A 274 -10.50 -2.32 -22.65
CA GLU A 274 -10.50 -3.20 -21.47
C GLU A 274 -11.65 -2.91 -20.50
N GLY A 275 -12.17 -1.68 -20.52
CA GLY A 275 -13.22 -1.24 -19.60
C GLY A 275 -12.70 -1.08 -18.17
N PHE A 276 -13.57 -1.31 -17.19
CA PHE A 276 -13.22 -1.20 -15.77
C PHE A 276 -12.30 -2.34 -15.34
N TYR A 277 -11.40 -2.06 -14.41
CA TYR A 277 -10.52 -3.07 -13.85
C TYR A 277 -10.23 -2.79 -12.37
N ILE A 278 -9.85 -3.85 -11.66
CA ILE A 278 -9.32 -3.82 -10.30
C ILE A 278 -7.94 -4.47 -10.32
N LYS A 279 -6.96 -3.81 -9.70
CA LYS A 279 -5.66 -4.40 -9.36
C LYS A 279 -5.46 -4.45 -7.87
N MET A 280 -4.90 -5.55 -7.39
CA MET A 280 -4.56 -5.73 -5.99
C MET A 280 -3.22 -6.43 -5.88
N GLY A 281 -2.29 -5.85 -5.13
CA GLY A 281 -0.94 -6.36 -4.98
C GLY A 281 -0.48 -6.38 -3.53
N ALA A 282 0.33 -7.38 -3.21
CA ALA A 282 1.08 -7.48 -1.98
C ALA A 282 2.55 -7.80 -2.31
N GLY A 283 3.46 -7.07 -1.67
CA GLY A 283 4.88 -7.11 -1.96
C GLY A 283 5.77 -6.88 -0.77
N TRP A 284 7.06 -7.11 -0.97
CA TRP A 284 8.09 -6.95 0.04
C TRP A 284 9.20 -6.06 -0.47
N GLY A 285 9.60 -5.11 0.38
CA GLY A 285 10.74 -4.24 0.15
C GLY A 285 12.09 -4.97 0.14
N LEU A 286 12.78 -4.95 -0.99
CA LEU A 286 14.16 -5.40 -1.10
C LEU A 286 15.12 -4.33 -0.57
N PHE A 287 14.95 -3.09 -1.04
CA PHE A 287 15.87 -1.99 -0.76
C PHE A 287 15.14 -0.74 -0.32
N TYR A 288 15.38 -0.32 0.93
CA TYR A 288 14.77 0.84 1.59
C TYR A 288 15.91 1.79 1.97
N LYS A 289 15.84 3.05 1.50
CA LYS A 289 16.79 4.12 1.85
C LYS A 289 16.05 5.43 2.14
#